data_AF-A0A172WC87-F1
#
_entry.id   AF-A0A172WC87-F1
#
_cell.length_a   1.000
_cell.length_b   1.000
_cell.length_c   1.000
_cell.angle_alpha   90.00
_cell.angle_beta   90.00
_cell.angle_gamma   90.00
#
_symmetry.space_group_name_H-M   'P 1'
#
loop_
_entity.id
_entity.type
_entity.pdbx_description
1 polymer ?
#
loop_
_entity_poly.entity_id
_entity_poly.type
_entity_poly.pdbx_seq_one_letter_code
_entity_poly.pdbx_strand_id
1 'polypeptide(L)'
;MLVANAFLIHSYDIRVQIAEILDNEDTSVYKAKAATARQQYAKQYISETGRLTSDSQTAYALAICFNLLAEPSQLTWAGDRLAEIVRANEYCVGRTSQEPHLSVKLWQRRIIWTSLTMGATTIWERWDSMLPDGSINPGDMTSFNHYAYGAIAKFMVERVAGLKQLEPAWTRCRVDPCVGGGITAARTSHLTPHGRVSVSWKVADEGEVQMNVVVPPFTEMEVVLGNGDSDVQVVGHGEWSFKRHL
;
A
#
# COMPACT_ATOMS: atom_id res chain seq x y z
N MET A 1 2.51 8.54 -21.10
CA MET A 1 2.49 7.18 -21.67
C MET A 1 2.91 6.10 -20.69
N LEU A 2 3.99 6.26 -19.89
CA LEU A 2 4.43 5.27 -18.88
C LEU A 2 3.27 4.77 -18.00
N VAL A 3 2.56 5.68 -17.32
CA VAL A 3 1.43 5.33 -16.44
C VAL A 3 0.33 4.57 -17.19
N ALA A 4 -0.09 5.06 -18.35
CA ALA A 4 -1.14 4.42 -19.15
C ALA A 4 -0.78 2.98 -19.54
N ASN A 5 0.46 2.74 -19.95
CA ASN A 5 0.90 1.39 -20.33
C ASN A 5 1.01 0.46 -19.12
N ALA A 6 1.42 0.98 -17.94
CA ALA A 6 1.42 0.20 -16.70
C ALA A 6 0.00 -0.26 -16.32
N PHE A 7 -0.99 0.63 -16.40
CA PHE A 7 -2.39 0.30 -16.13
C PHE A 7 -3.03 -0.60 -17.18
N LEU A 8 -2.60 -0.52 -18.45
CA LEU A 8 -3.03 -1.44 -19.50
C LEU A 8 -2.60 -2.88 -19.18
N ILE A 9 -1.35 -3.07 -18.78
CA ILE A 9 -0.83 -4.39 -18.35
C ILE A 9 -1.63 -4.90 -17.16
N HIS A 10 -1.79 -4.07 -16.12
CA HIS A 10 -2.55 -4.44 -14.93
C HIS A 10 -4.00 -4.81 -15.23
N SER A 11 -4.62 -4.13 -16.20
CA SER A 11 -5.98 -4.42 -16.65
C SER A 11 -6.08 -5.77 -17.37
N TYR A 12 -5.06 -6.16 -18.14
CA TYR A 12 -4.99 -7.51 -18.70
C TYR A 12 -4.81 -8.58 -17.62
N ASP A 13 -3.99 -8.33 -16.60
CA ASP A 13 -3.83 -9.27 -15.48
C ASP A 13 -5.15 -9.50 -14.73
N ILE A 14 -5.85 -8.41 -14.40
CA ILE A 14 -7.17 -8.48 -13.75
C ILE A 14 -8.16 -9.25 -14.65
N ARG A 15 -8.15 -9.00 -15.96
CA ARG A 15 -9.03 -9.71 -16.90
C ARG A 15 -8.76 -11.22 -16.90
N VAL A 16 -7.50 -11.62 -16.87
CA VAL A 16 -7.10 -13.03 -16.79
C VAL A 16 -7.60 -13.65 -15.47
N GLN A 17 -7.36 -12.98 -14.34
CA GLN A 17 -7.83 -13.46 -13.02
C GLN A 17 -9.35 -13.63 -12.98
N ILE A 18 -10.11 -12.67 -13.51
CA ILE A 18 -11.58 -12.75 -13.57
C ILE A 18 -12.02 -13.93 -14.44
N ALA A 19 -11.42 -14.09 -15.62
CA ALA A 19 -11.77 -15.18 -16.53
C ALA A 19 -11.46 -16.57 -15.96
N GLU A 20 -10.36 -16.71 -15.23
CA GLU A 20 -10.00 -17.95 -14.51
C GLU A 20 -11.02 -18.29 -13.41
N ILE A 21 -11.58 -17.29 -12.72
CA ILE A 21 -12.64 -17.49 -11.72
C ILE A 21 -13.95 -17.95 -12.36
N LEU A 22 -14.28 -17.45 -13.56
CA LEU A 22 -15.55 -17.73 -14.23
C LEU A 22 -15.58 -19.05 -15.03
N ASP A 23 -14.41 -19.69 -15.23
CA ASP A 23 -14.23 -20.98 -15.94
C ASP A 23 -14.90 -21.04 -17.33
N ASN A 24 -14.99 -19.91 -18.04
CA ASN A 24 -15.80 -19.81 -19.26
C ASN A 24 -15.20 -18.91 -20.36
N GLU A 25 -13.93 -18.54 -20.27
CA GLU A 25 -13.27 -17.76 -21.32
C GLU A 25 -11.85 -18.24 -21.59
N ASP A 26 -11.49 -18.33 -22.88
CA ASP A 26 -10.10 -18.51 -23.29
C ASP A 26 -9.26 -17.29 -22.89
N THR A 27 -8.37 -17.47 -21.91
CA THR A 27 -7.48 -16.43 -21.40
C THR A 27 -6.21 -16.23 -22.23
N SER A 28 -5.95 -17.11 -23.21
CA SER A 28 -4.70 -17.12 -23.99
C SER A 28 -4.44 -15.78 -24.67
N VAL A 29 -5.47 -15.15 -25.22
CA VAL A 29 -5.38 -13.85 -25.91
C VAL A 29 -4.96 -12.74 -24.94
N TYR A 30 -5.53 -12.69 -23.74
CA TYR A 30 -5.18 -11.66 -22.75
C TYR A 30 -3.81 -11.91 -22.12
N LYS A 31 -3.44 -13.17 -21.88
CA LYS A 31 -2.10 -13.55 -21.44
C LYS A 31 -1.04 -13.13 -22.48
N ALA A 32 -1.29 -13.40 -23.76
CA ALA A 32 -0.40 -12.99 -24.85
C ALA A 32 -0.28 -11.45 -24.98
N LYS A 33 -1.40 -10.73 -24.85
CA LYS A 33 -1.41 -9.26 -24.84
C LYS A 33 -0.64 -8.69 -23.65
N ALA A 34 -0.83 -9.23 -22.45
CA ALA A 34 -0.10 -8.83 -21.25
C ALA A 34 1.41 -9.06 -21.41
N ALA A 35 1.82 -10.24 -21.87
CA ALA A 35 3.22 -10.57 -22.10
C ALA A 35 3.89 -9.64 -23.12
N THR A 36 3.21 -9.39 -24.25
CA THR A 36 3.70 -8.47 -25.29
C THR A 36 3.82 -7.05 -24.75
N ALA A 37 2.80 -6.56 -24.03
CA ALA A 37 2.82 -5.24 -23.43
C ALA A 37 3.91 -5.10 -22.36
N ARG A 38 4.17 -6.13 -21.54
CA ARG A 38 5.29 -6.14 -20.58
C ARG A 38 6.65 -6.05 -21.27
N GLN A 39 6.88 -6.81 -22.34
CA GLN A 39 8.12 -6.73 -23.11
C GLN A 39 8.34 -5.32 -23.70
N GLN A 40 7.29 -4.74 -24.28
CA GLN A 40 7.33 -3.37 -24.80
C GLN A 40 7.55 -2.33 -23.70
N TYR A 41 6.89 -2.50 -22.54
CA TYR A 41 7.05 -1.63 -21.38
C TYR A 41 8.48 -1.68 -20.85
N ALA A 42 9.02 -2.89 -20.66
CA ALA A 42 10.40 -3.10 -20.20
C ALA A 42 11.38 -2.42 -21.16
N LYS A 43 11.28 -2.71 -22.46
CA LYS A 43 12.14 -2.11 -23.49
C LYS A 43 12.08 -0.58 -23.53
N GLN A 44 10.90 0.00 -23.33
CA GLN A 44 10.69 1.44 -23.45
C GLN A 44 11.07 2.20 -22.18
N TYR A 45 10.83 1.62 -21.00
CA TYR A 45 10.84 2.37 -19.75
C TYR A 45 11.82 1.86 -18.69
N ILE A 46 12.38 0.65 -18.82
CA ILE A 46 13.20 0.01 -17.79
C ILE A 46 14.58 -0.30 -18.36
N SER A 47 15.63 0.18 -17.70
CA SER A 47 17.01 -0.22 -18.01
C SER A 47 17.34 -1.60 -17.44
N GLU A 48 18.47 -2.18 -17.87
CA GLU A 48 18.93 -3.50 -17.37
C GLU A 48 19.05 -3.56 -15.84
N THR A 49 19.49 -2.48 -15.20
CA THR A 49 19.63 -2.40 -13.73
C THR A 49 18.31 -2.19 -12.99
N GLY A 50 17.20 -1.93 -13.68
CA GLY A 50 15.90 -1.63 -13.08
C GLY A 50 15.59 -0.14 -12.95
N ARG A 51 16.47 0.76 -13.40
CA ARG A 51 16.18 2.20 -13.45
C ARG A 51 15.07 2.50 -14.46
N LEU A 52 14.08 3.29 -14.02
CA LEU A 52 13.00 3.76 -14.88
C LEU A 52 13.38 5.06 -15.60
N THR A 53 12.84 5.24 -16.82
CA THR A 53 12.99 6.47 -17.61
C THR A 53 12.45 7.72 -16.90
N SER A 54 11.39 7.57 -16.10
CA SER A 54 10.91 8.59 -15.17
C SER A 54 11.37 8.23 -13.76
N ASP A 55 12.31 9.00 -13.21
CA ASP A 55 12.90 8.79 -11.89
C ASP A 55 12.00 9.42 -10.80
N SER A 56 10.76 8.94 -10.68
CA SER A 56 9.72 9.50 -9.81
C SER A 56 9.08 8.46 -8.90
N GLN A 57 8.52 8.89 -7.75
CA GLN A 57 7.87 8.00 -6.78
C GLN A 57 6.76 7.16 -7.45
N THR A 58 5.91 7.79 -8.28
CA THR A 58 4.81 7.10 -8.97
C THR A 58 5.31 6.04 -9.96
N ALA A 59 6.37 6.34 -10.73
CA ALA A 59 6.88 5.39 -11.71
C ALA A 59 7.37 4.11 -11.03
N TYR A 60 8.17 4.23 -9.97
CA TYR A 60 8.67 3.08 -9.22
C TYR A 60 7.55 2.35 -8.46
N ALA A 61 6.64 3.07 -7.82
CA ALA A 61 5.50 2.45 -7.14
C ALA A 61 4.66 1.60 -8.09
N LEU A 62 4.34 2.10 -9.29
CA LEU A 62 3.59 1.32 -10.28
C LEU A 62 4.39 0.11 -10.79
N ALA A 63 5.68 0.27 -11.07
CA ALA A 63 6.51 -0.84 -11.53
C ALA A 63 6.61 -1.98 -10.51
N ILE A 64 6.72 -1.64 -9.22
CA ILE A 64 6.76 -2.60 -8.12
C ILE A 64 5.37 -3.23 -7.91
N CYS A 65 4.33 -2.41 -7.73
CA CYS A 65 2.99 -2.90 -7.40
C CYS A 65 2.35 -3.71 -8.53
N PHE A 66 2.65 -3.42 -9.80
CA PHE A 66 2.12 -4.16 -10.95
C PHE A 66 3.08 -5.25 -11.47
N ASN A 67 4.14 -5.55 -10.70
CA ASN A 67 5.12 -6.59 -11.01
C ASN A 67 5.71 -6.45 -12.43
N LEU A 68 6.15 -5.23 -12.79
CA LEU A 68 6.66 -4.89 -14.13
C LEU A 68 8.17 -5.10 -14.26
N LEU A 69 8.86 -5.39 -13.17
CA LEU A 69 10.30 -5.63 -13.10
C LEU A 69 10.53 -7.14 -13.23
N ALA A 70 11.30 -7.56 -14.24
CA ALA A 70 11.43 -8.97 -14.59
C ALA A 70 12.34 -9.74 -13.62
N GLU A 71 13.43 -9.09 -13.20
CA GLU A 71 14.45 -9.72 -12.37
C GLU A 71 14.34 -9.31 -10.90
N PRO A 72 14.57 -10.22 -9.94
CA PRO A 72 14.59 -9.88 -8.51
C PRO A 72 15.59 -8.77 -8.14
N SER A 73 16.71 -8.68 -8.88
CA SER A 73 17.70 -7.62 -8.72
C SER A 73 17.15 -6.24 -9.10
N GLN A 74 16.37 -6.17 -10.18
CA GLN A 74 15.69 -4.95 -10.61
C GLN A 74 14.66 -4.51 -9.57
N LEU A 75 13.92 -5.46 -8.98
CA LEU A 75 12.96 -5.18 -7.91
C LEU A 75 13.64 -4.57 -6.68
N THR A 76 14.75 -5.17 -6.25
CA THR A 76 15.53 -4.70 -5.09
C THR A 76 16.06 -3.29 -5.36
N TRP A 77 16.70 -3.09 -6.50
CA TRP A 77 17.25 -1.80 -6.90
C TRP A 77 16.17 -0.71 -7.02
N ALA A 78 15.02 -1.03 -7.63
CA ALA A 78 13.90 -0.09 -7.77
C ALA A 78 13.31 0.28 -6.40
N GLY A 79 13.23 -0.68 -5.48
CA GLY A 79 12.80 -0.45 -4.09
C GLY A 79 13.73 0.50 -3.35
N ASP A 80 15.05 0.26 -3.43
CA ASP A 80 16.06 1.13 -2.83
C ASP A 80 16.00 2.54 -3.42
N ARG A 81 15.90 2.64 -4.75
CA ARG A 81 15.79 3.92 -5.44
C ARG A 81 14.52 4.68 -5.06
N LEU A 82 13.39 4.00 -4.95
CA LEU A 82 12.15 4.61 -4.46
C LEU A 82 12.35 5.15 -3.03
N ALA A 83 12.97 4.38 -2.14
CA ALA A 83 13.27 4.82 -0.79
C ALA A 83 14.19 6.06 -0.77
N GLU A 84 15.21 6.11 -1.63
CA GLU A 84 16.05 7.29 -1.80
C GLU A 84 15.27 8.52 -2.24
N ILE A 85 14.42 8.41 -3.27
CA ILE A 85 13.61 9.53 -3.77
C ILE A 85 12.67 10.03 -2.66
N VAL A 86 12.07 9.12 -1.89
CA VAL A 86 11.22 9.49 -0.76
C VAL A 86 12.03 10.21 0.32
N ARG A 87 13.22 9.73 0.68
CA ARG A 87 14.09 10.39 1.67
C ARG A 87 14.58 11.75 1.19
N ALA A 88 15.01 11.86 -0.06
CA ALA A 88 15.45 13.11 -0.68
C ALA A 88 14.32 14.14 -0.76
N ASN A 89 13.07 13.69 -0.85
CA ASN A 89 11.87 14.52 -0.77
C ASN A 89 11.36 14.70 0.67
N GLU A 90 12.19 14.47 1.68
CA GLU A 90 11.83 14.61 3.11
C GLU A 90 10.57 13.83 3.51
N TYR A 91 10.38 12.64 2.92
CA TYR A 91 9.21 11.78 3.10
C TYR A 91 7.88 12.38 2.62
N CYS A 92 7.93 13.42 1.78
CA CYS A 92 6.78 14.02 1.12
C CYS A 92 6.30 13.14 -0.04
N VAL A 93 4.99 12.92 -0.14
CA VAL A 93 4.38 12.16 -1.23
C VAL A 93 4.23 13.06 -2.45
N GLY A 94 4.77 12.65 -3.60
CA GLY A 94 4.44 13.24 -4.90
C GLY A 94 4.76 14.73 -5.11
N ARG A 95 5.47 15.39 -4.19
CA ARG A 95 5.94 16.78 -4.39
C ARG A 95 6.85 16.82 -5.61
N THR A 96 6.39 17.45 -6.69
CA THR A 96 7.24 17.85 -7.81
C THR A 96 8.02 19.08 -7.38
N SER A 97 9.31 19.12 -7.70
CA SER A 97 10.30 20.09 -7.23
C SER A 97 10.13 21.53 -7.76
N GLN A 98 8.91 21.97 -8.11
CA GLN A 98 8.66 23.26 -8.76
C GLN A 98 8.22 24.41 -7.85
N GLU A 99 8.24 24.24 -6.53
CA GLU A 99 8.07 25.35 -5.58
C GLU A 99 9.41 25.63 -4.89
N PRO A 100 10.25 26.53 -5.44
CA PRO A 100 11.36 27.08 -4.70
C PRO A 100 10.79 28.04 -3.65
N HIS A 101 11.23 27.91 -2.40
CA HIS A 101 10.94 28.83 -1.28
C HIS A 101 9.68 28.55 -0.43
N LEU A 102 9.65 27.42 0.28
CA LEU A 102 9.04 27.38 1.61
C LEU A 102 10.07 26.91 2.63
N SER A 103 10.64 27.88 3.34
CA SER A 103 11.73 27.77 4.29
C SER A 103 11.40 26.92 5.55
N VAL A 104 12.15 25.83 5.74
CA VAL A 104 12.93 25.48 6.95
C VAL A 104 12.23 25.32 8.33
N LYS A 105 10.89 25.38 8.49
CA LYS A 105 10.26 25.22 9.84
C LYS A 105 9.02 24.33 9.96
N LEU A 106 8.94 23.22 9.22
CA LEU A 106 7.91 22.19 9.47
C LEU A 106 8.50 20.78 9.56
N TRP A 107 9.44 20.60 10.49
CA TRP A 107 10.10 19.32 10.78
C TRP A 107 9.19 18.22 11.37
N GLN A 108 7.86 18.43 11.48
CA GLN A 108 6.95 17.45 12.09
C GLN A 108 5.63 17.18 11.34
N ARG A 109 5.45 17.65 10.10
CA ARG A 109 4.17 17.43 9.39
C ARG A 109 4.40 16.83 8.00
N ARG A 110 4.35 15.49 7.95
CA ARG A 110 4.26 14.74 6.70
C ARG A 110 3.06 15.28 5.89
N ILE A 111 3.26 15.61 4.62
CA ILE A 111 2.27 16.31 3.76
C ILE A 111 0.86 15.68 3.79
N ILE A 112 0.73 14.37 3.95
CA ILE A 112 -0.59 13.73 4.01
C ILE A 112 -1.44 14.18 5.21
N TRP A 113 -0.80 14.72 6.26
CA TRP A 113 -1.42 15.11 7.52
C TRP A 113 -1.46 16.63 7.73
N THR A 114 -0.93 17.44 6.80
CA THR A 114 -0.97 18.90 6.93
C THR A 114 -2.41 19.41 6.97
N SER A 115 -3.30 18.83 6.17
CA SER A 115 -4.74 19.14 6.17
C SER A 115 -5.39 18.94 7.55
N LEU A 116 -5.07 17.84 8.26
CA LEU A 116 -5.56 17.64 9.63
C LEU A 116 -5.14 18.77 10.56
N THR A 117 -3.90 19.24 10.41
CA THR A 117 -3.39 20.33 11.25
C THR A 117 -3.96 21.71 10.88
N MET A 118 -4.66 21.79 9.75
CA MET A 118 -5.46 22.94 9.31
C MET A 118 -6.97 22.75 9.61
N GLY A 119 -7.34 21.74 10.39
CA GLY A 119 -8.73 21.51 10.83
C GLY A 119 -9.57 20.69 9.86
N ALA A 120 -8.95 20.00 8.89
CA ALA A 120 -9.69 19.11 7.99
C ALA A 120 -10.41 17.98 8.75
N THR A 121 -11.70 17.80 8.47
CA THR A 121 -12.51 16.67 8.93
C THR A 121 -12.81 15.66 7.82
N THR A 122 -12.39 15.98 6.59
CA THR A 122 -12.48 15.17 5.37
C THR A 122 -11.16 15.19 4.62
N ILE A 123 -10.95 14.27 3.69
CA ILE A 123 -9.79 14.29 2.79
C ILE A 123 -10.01 15.32 1.69
N TRP A 124 -8.98 16.08 1.34
CA TRP A 124 -9.05 17.13 0.33
C TRP A 124 -8.58 16.62 -1.04
N GLU A 125 -9.04 17.25 -2.10
CA GLU A 125 -8.64 16.92 -3.48
C GLU A 125 -7.18 17.17 -3.77
N ARG A 126 -6.63 18.27 -3.21
CA ARG A 126 -5.24 18.65 -3.34
C ARG A 126 -4.56 18.57 -1.98
N TRP A 127 -3.26 18.30 -2.00
CA TRP A 127 -2.42 18.41 -0.80
C TRP A 127 -2.46 19.83 -0.20
N ASP A 128 -2.64 20.81 -1.07
CA ASP A 128 -2.61 22.24 -0.82
C ASP A 128 -3.95 22.91 -1.17
N SER A 129 -5.10 22.22 -0.98
CA SER A 129 -6.43 22.84 -1.19
C SER A 129 -6.62 24.11 -0.35
N MET A 130 -5.98 24.17 0.82
CA MET A 130 -5.74 25.40 1.59
C MET A 130 -4.24 25.56 1.80
N LEU A 131 -3.76 26.79 1.62
CA LEU A 131 -2.37 27.19 1.80
C LEU A 131 -2.07 27.45 3.29
N PRO A 132 -0.79 27.50 3.71
CA PRO A 132 -0.41 27.73 5.11
C PRO A 132 -0.93 29.05 5.71
N ASP A 133 -1.25 30.05 4.88
CA ASP A 133 -1.82 31.34 5.28
C ASP A 133 -3.36 31.30 5.44
N GLY A 134 -3.98 30.15 5.18
CA GLY A 134 -5.43 29.95 5.25
C GLY A 134 -6.18 30.31 3.96
N SER A 135 -5.50 30.83 2.94
CA SER A 135 -6.11 31.08 1.64
C SER A 135 -6.40 29.76 0.90
N ILE A 136 -7.43 29.77 0.05
CA ILE A 136 -7.79 28.61 -0.79
C ILE A 136 -6.85 28.57 -1.99
N ASN A 137 -6.50 27.35 -2.44
CA ASN A 137 -5.73 27.15 -3.66
C ASN A 137 -6.35 27.94 -4.83
N PRO A 138 -5.57 28.74 -5.58
CA PRO A 138 -6.10 29.59 -6.64
C PRO A 138 -6.53 28.82 -7.90
N GLY A 139 -6.25 27.51 -7.98
CA GLY A 139 -6.69 26.70 -9.11
C GLY A 139 -8.21 26.54 -9.17
N ASP A 140 -8.77 26.55 -10.38
CA ASP A 140 -10.21 26.48 -10.65
C ASP A 140 -10.89 25.19 -10.14
N MET A 141 -10.11 24.17 -9.76
CA MET A 141 -10.58 22.88 -9.27
C MET A 141 -9.99 22.60 -7.89
N THR A 142 -10.77 22.89 -6.85
CA THR A 142 -10.41 22.70 -5.45
C THR A 142 -11.61 22.23 -4.62
N SER A 143 -11.59 20.96 -4.23
CA SER A 143 -12.53 20.36 -3.28
C SER A 143 -11.88 20.04 -1.93
N PHE A 144 -12.63 20.26 -0.86
CA PHE A 144 -12.27 19.89 0.52
C PHE A 144 -12.87 18.54 0.96
N ASN A 145 -13.53 17.80 0.05
CA ASN A 145 -14.13 16.51 0.36
C ASN A 145 -13.99 15.55 -0.83
N HIS A 146 -12.81 14.95 -0.95
CA HIS A 146 -12.46 14.00 -2.00
C HIS A 146 -11.68 12.82 -1.43
N TYR A 147 -12.14 11.59 -1.66
CA TYR A 147 -11.63 10.41 -0.95
C TYR A 147 -10.32 9.85 -1.51
N ALA A 148 -9.82 10.34 -2.65
CA ALA A 148 -8.72 9.72 -3.39
C ALA A 148 -7.46 9.50 -2.52
N TYR A 149 -7.01 10.52 -1.78
CA TYR A 149 -5.87 10.37 -0.86
C TYR A 149 -6.21 9.60 0.44
N GLY A 150 -7.49 9.34 0.69
CA GLY A 150 -7.97 8.43 1.72
C GLY A 150 -7.61 6.96 1.46
N ALA A 151 -7.12 6.63 0.25
CA ALA A 151 -6.61 5.30 -0.08
C ALA A 151 -5.51 4.79 0.88
N ILE A 152 -4.83 5.70 1.60
CA ILE A 152 -3.87 5.35 2.67
C ILE A 152 -4.49 4.50 3.79
N ALA A 153 -5.82 4.55 3.98
CA ALA A 153 -6.52 3.75 4.98
C ALA A 153 -6.25 2.24 4.80
N LYS A 154 -6.10 1.75 3.56
CA LYS A 154 -5.73 0.36 3.29
C LYS A 154 -4.38 -0.01 3.92
N PHE A 155 -3.37 0.87 3.81
CA PHE A 155 -2.07 0.67 4.45
C PHE A 155 -2.19 0.63 5.99
N MET A 156 -3.04 1.48 6.57
CA MET A 156 -3.26 1.47 8.03
C MET A 156 -3.88 0.15 8.50
N VAL A 157 -4.84 -0.40 7.75
CA VAL A 157 -5.48 -1.68 8.10
C VAL A 157 -4.53 -2.86 7.85
N GLU A 158 -3.94 -2.94 6.66
CA GLU A 158 -3.20 -4.11 6.22
C GLU A 158 -1.76 -4.16 6.70
N ARG A 159 -1.11 -3.00 6.92
CA ARG A 159 0.32 -2.95 7.31
C ARG A 159 0.52 -2.49 8.73
N VAL A 160 -0.20 -1.47 9.20
CA VAL A 160 -0.07 -1.02 10.59
C VAL A 160 -0.81 -1.98 11.53
N ALA A 161 -2.11 -2.19 11.33
CA ALA A 161 -2.86 -3.15 12.14
C ALA A 161 -2.57 -4.61 11.74
N GLY A 162 -2.20 -4.84 10.47
CA GLY A 162 -1.71 -6.12 9.96
C GLY A 162 -2.75 -7.05 9.36
N LEU A 163 -4.03 -6.67 9.34
CA LEU A 163 -5.13 -7.53 8.89
C LEU A 163 -5.30 -7.47 7.37
N LYS A 164 -5.09 -8.60 6.68
CA LYS A 164 -5.12 -8.73 5.22
C LYS A 164 -6.08 -9.84 4.79
N GLN A 165 -6.82 -9.61 3.72
CA GLN A 165 -7.56 -10.66 3.03
C GLN A 165 -6.60 -11.44 2.12
N LEU A 166 -6.63 -12.77 2.17
CA LEU A 166 -5.85 -13.62 1.25
C LEU A 166 -6.72 -14.21 0.15
N GLU A 167 -7.97 -14.55 0.48
CA GLU A 167 -8.93 -15.13 -0.46
C GLU A 167 -10.25 -14.36 -0.48
N PRO A 168 -10.99 -14.36 -1.61
CA PRO A 168 -12.32 -13.76 -1.70
C PRO A 168 -13.25 -14.16 -0.56
N ALA A 169 -14.18 -13.28 -0.20
CA ALA A 169 -15.11 -13.46 0.93
C ALA A 169 -14.47 -13.67 2.33
N TRP A 170 -13.15 -13.52 2.47
CA TRP A 170 -12.42 -13.74 3.72
C TRP A 170 -12.49 -15.21 4.20
N THR A 171 -12.52 -16.17 3.28
CA THR A 171 -12.33 -17.59 3.62
C THR A 171 -10.94 -17.83 4.22
N ARG A 172 -9.94 -17.12 3.69
CA ARG A 172 -8.59 -17.01 4.27
C ARG A 172 -8.15 -15.57 4.45
N CYS A 173 -7.54 -15.30 5.59
CA CYS A 173 -6.99 -14.00 5.94
C CYS A 173 -5.64 -14.14 6.64
N ARG A 174 -4.96 -13.02 6.85
CA ARG A 174 -3.63 -12.98 7.46
C ARG A 174 -3.52 -11.83 8.43
N VAL A 175 -2.79 -12.06 9.52
CA VAL A 175 -2.36 -11.04 10.45
C VAL A 175 -0.82 -10.96 10.44
N ASP A 176 -0.33 -9.82 9.97
CA ASP A 176 1.09 -9.53 9.77
C ASP A 176 1.37 -8.03 9.96
N PRO A 177 1.41 -7.55 11.22
CA PRO A 177 1.64 -6.14 11.50
C PRO A 177 3.11 -5.76 11.31
N CYS A 178 3.34 -4.66 10.59
CA CYS A 178 4.64 -4.00 10.49
C CYS A 178 4.83 -3.07 11.69
N VAL A 179 5.28 -3.64 12.81
CA VAL A 179 5.55 -2.89 14.04
C VAL A 179 6.76 -1.97 13.84
N GLY A 180 6.64 -0.71 14.26
CA GLY A 180 7.69 0.28 14.12
C GLY A 180 7.15 1.70 13.91
N GLY A 181 8.04 2.62 13.54
CA GLY A 181 7.67 4.01 13.22
C GLY A 181 7.07 4.79 14.39
N GLY A 182 7.37 4.38 15.64
CA GLY A 182 6.81 4.97 16.86
C GLY A 182 5.41 4.49 17.25
N ILE A 183 4.81 3.56 16.48
CA ILE A 183 3.51 2.98 16.81
C ILE A 183 3.73 1.78 17.72
N THR A 184 3.20 1.85 18.95
CA THR A 184 3.35 0.81 19.97
C THR A 184 2.11 -0.06 20.14
N ALA A 185 0.98 0.30 19.55
CA ALA A 185 -0.22 -0.53 19.52
C ALA A 185 -1.12 -0.18 18.34
N ALA A 186 -1.88 -1.16 17.85
CA ALA A 186 -2.97 -0.93 16.91
C ALA A 186 -4.07 -1.98 17.07
N ARG A 187 -5.31 -1.62 16.70
CA ARG A 187 -6.45 -2.51 16.65
C ARG A 187 -7.29 -2.22 15.42
N THR A 188 -7.77 -3.27 14.75
CA THR A 188 -8.75 -3.14 13.68
C THR A 188 -9.72 -4.33 13.70
N SER A 189 -10.89 -4.15 13.07
CA SER A 189 -11.83 -5.22 12.82
C SER A 189 -12.56 -4.99 11.51
N HIS A 190 -12.93 -6.07 10.84
CA HIS A 190 -13.73 -6.04 9.62
C HIS A 190 -14.93 -6.97 9.77
N LEU A 191 -16.09 -6.53 9.31
CA LEU A 191 -17.29 -7.37 9.25
C LEU A 191 -17.29 -8.09 7.91
N THR A 192 -16.90 -9.36 7.91
CA THR A 192 -16.90 -10.22 6.73
C THR A 192 -18.28 -10.86 6.52
N PRO A 193 -18.52 -11.53 5.37
CA PRO A 193 -19.71 -12.36 5.19
C PRO A 193 -19.88 -13.47 6.24
N HIS A 194 -18.79 -13.88 6.89
CA HIS A 194 -18.77 -14.97 7.87
C HIS A 194 -18.86 -14.48 9.32
N GLY A 195 -18.69 -13.17 9.56
CA GLY A 195 -18.73 -12.56 10.89
C GLY A 195 -17.61 -11.55 11.09
N ARG A 196 -17.40 -11.12 12.33
CA ARG A 196 -16.34 -10.15 12.64
C ARG A 196 -14.99 -10.85 12.72
N VAL A 197 -14.06 -10.45 11.86
CA VAL A 197 -12.63 -10.73 12.03
C VAL A 197 -11.98 -9.53 12.72
N SER A 198 -11.06 -9.75 13.66
CA SER A 198 -10.36 -8.65 14.31
C SER A 198 -8.95 -9.01 14.73
N VAL A 199 -8.10 -7.97 14.83
CA VAL A 199 -6.75 -8.05 15.38
C VAL A 199 -6.53 -6.87 16.31
N SER A 200 -5.82 -7.13 17.41
CA SER A 200 -5.20 -6.10 18.23
C SER A 200 -3.79 -6.53 18.57
N TRP A 201 -2.84 -5.59 18.56
CA TRP A 201 -1.50 -5.84 19.04
C TRP A 201 -0.98 -4.66 19.86
N LYS A 202 -0.07 -4.96 20.79
CA LYS A 202 0.70 -3.96 21.56
C LYS A 202 2.12 -4.44 21.77
N VAL A 203 3.07 -3.52 21.77
CA VAL A 203 4.44 -3.74 22.21
C VAL A 203 4.47 -3.62 23.73
N ALA A 204 4.82 -4.70 24.40
CA ALA A 204 5.10 -4.74 25.83
C ALA A 204 6.55 -4.34 26.11
N ASP A 205 6.94 -4.34 27.38
CA ASP A 205 8.32 -4.12 27.79
C ASP A 205 9.25 -5.16 27.14
N GLU A 206 10.52 -4.80 26.92
CA GLU A 206 11.55 -5.68 26.32
C GLU A 206 11.31 -6.06 24.85
N GLY A 207 10.37 -5.42 24.14
CA GLY A 207 10.18 -5.62 22.70
C GLY A 207 9.31 -6.83 22.34
N GLU A 208 8.66 -7.47 23.32
CA GLU A 208 7.61 -8.47 23.08
C GLU A 208 6.36 -7.81 22.48
N VAL A 209 5.82 -8.36 21.40
CA VAL A 209 4.54 -7.98 20.81
C VAL A 209 3.48 -8.98 21.24
N GLN A 210 2.48 -8.49 21.97
CA GLN A 210 1.30 -9.26 22.35
C GLN A 210 0.19 -9.01 21.35
N MET A 211 -0.38 -10.07 20.80
CA MET A 211 -1.37 -10.00 19.73
C MET A 211 -2.59 -10.86 20.07
N ASN A 212 -3.79 -10.31 19.88
CA ASN A 212 -5.05 -11.04 19.99
C ASN A 212 -5.80 -10.97 18.68
N VAL A 213 -6.31 -12.11 18.22
CA VAL A 213 -7.11 -12.21 17.00
C VAL A 213 -8.44 -12.89 17.28
N VAL A 214 -9.46 -12.48 16.52
CA VAL A 214 -10.78 -13.11 16.51
C VAL A 214 -11.05 -13.57 15.08
N VAL A 215 -11.32 -14.85 14.92
CA VAL A 215 -11.56 -15.50 13.63
C VAL A 215 -13.02 -16.00 13.61
N PRO A 216 -13.86 -15.52 12.67
CA PRO A 216 -15.25 -16.00 12.58
C PRO A 216 -15.31 -17.45 12.05
N PRO A 217 -16.46 -18.14 12.19
CA PRO A 217 -16.67 -19.45 11.55
C PRO A 217 -16.38 -19.42 10.05
N PHE A 218 -16.00 -20.55 9.45
CA PHE A 218 -15.70 -20.67 8.00
C PHE A 218 -14.53 -19.81 7.48
N THR A 219 -13.75 -19.19 8.38
CA THR A 219 -12.52 -18.46 8.07
C THR A 219 -11.33 -19.14 8.72
N GLU A 220 -10.22 -19.19 8.00
CA GLU A 220 -8.89 -19.49 8.54
C GLU A 220 -8.00 -18.24 8.53
N MET A 221 -7.08 -18.15 9.49
CA MET A 221 -6.15 -17.02 9.61
C MET A 221 -4.71 -17.50 9.70
N GLU A 222 -3.85 -16.97 8.82
CA GLU A 222 -2.40 -17.01 8.96
C GLU A 222 -1.94 -15.95 9.96
N VAL A 223 -1.20 -16.37 10.98
CA VAL A 223 -0.66 -15.49 12.03
C VAL A 223 0.85 -15.50 11.94
N VAL A 224 1.44 -14.34 11.62
CA VAL A 224 2.90 -14.19 11.44
C VAL A 224 3.58 -13.85 12.76
N LEU A 225 4.36 -14.80 13.27
CA LEU A 225 5.10 -14.68 14.53
C LEU A 225 6.59 -14.42 14.31
N GLY A 226 7.14 -14.79 13.15
CA GLY A 226 8.53 -14.57 12.79
C GLY A 226 8.77 -13.32 11.94
N ASN A 227 10.02 -13.17 11.50
CA ASN A 227 10.38 -12.19 10.48
C ASN A 227 9.98 -12.72 9.09
N GLY A 228 9.05 -12.04 8.43
CA GLY A 228 8.48 -12.52 7.16
C GLY A 228 7.75 -13.85 7.34
N ASP A 229 7.93 -14.78 6.41
CA ASP A 229 7.27 -16.11 6.44
C ASP A 229 8.06 -17.17 7.23
N SER A 230 9.00 -16.77 8.09
CA SER A 230 9.84 -17.72 8.85
C SER A 230 9.09 -18.49 9.93
N ASP A 231 8.01 -17.93 10.47
CA ASP A 231 7.12 -18.59 11.43
C ASP A 231 5.68 -18.07 11.22
N VAL A 232 4.84 -18.95 10.66
CA VAL A 232 3.43 -18.69 10.36
C VAL A 232 2.59 -19.82 10.93
N GLN A 233 1.65 -19.45 11.81
CA GLN A 233 0.68 -20.39 12.37
C GLN A 233 -0.69 -20.18 11.72
N VAL A 234 -1.35 -21.28 11.34
CA VAL A 234 -2.73 -21.23 10.83
C VAL A 234 -3.68 -21.58 11.96
N VAL A 235 -4.65 -20.70 12.20
CA VAL A 235 -5.71 -20.91 13.19
C VAL A 235 -7.10 -20.85 12.56
N GLY A 236 -8.00 -21.69 13.08
CA GLY A 236 -9.41 -21.68 12.72
C GLY A 236 -10.23 -20.69 13.56
N HIS A 237 -11.55 -20.86 13.52
CA HIS A 237 -12.48 -20.00 14.24
C HIS A 237 -12.21 -19.96 15.76
N GLY A 238 -12.40 -18.80 16.37
CA GLY A 238 -12.20 -18.62 17.81
C GLY A 238 -11.44 -17.33 18.16
N GLU A 239 -11.09 -17.22 19.43
CA GLU A 239 -10.24 -16.16 19.96
C GLU A 239 -8.87 -16.74 20.29
N TRP A 240 -7.82 -16.06 19.84
CA TRP A 240 -6.45 -16.55 19.98
C TRP A 240 -5.55 -15.44 20.47
N SER A 241 -4.58 -15.79 21.31
CA SER A 241 -3.56 -14.89 21.83
C SER A 241 -2.16 -15.41 21.49
N PHE A 242 -1.31 -14.51 21.02
CA PHE A 242 0.06 -14.80 20.62
C PHE A 242 1.04 -13.80 21.23
N LYS A 243 2.28 -14.26 21.35
CA LYS A 243 3.44 -13.45 21.70
C LYS A 243 4.49 -13.68 20.63
N ARG A 244 5.10 -12.60 20.15
CA ARG A 244 6.30 -12.65 19.31
C ARG A 244 7.31 -11.63 19.78
N HIS A 245 8.59 -11.85 19.55
CA HIS A 245 9.63 -10.87 19.85
C HIS A 245 10.04 -10.17 18.55
N LEU A 246 10.31 -8.86 18.62
CA LEU A 246 10.82 -8.06 17.51
C LEU A 246 12.29 -8.35 17.20
#